data_AF-A0A7S0HDP3-F1
#
_entry.id   AF-A0A7S0HDP3-F1
#
_cell.length_a   1.000
_cell.length_b   1.000
_cell.length_c   1.000
_cell.angle_alpha   90.00
_cell.angle_beta   90.00
_cell.angle_gamma   90.00
#
_symmetry.space_group_name_H-M   'P 1'
#
loop_
_entity.id
_entity.type
_entity.pdbx_description
1 polymer ?
#
loop_
_entity_poly.entity_id
_entity_poly.type
_entity_poly.pdbx_seq_one_letter_code
_entity_poly.pdbx_strand_id
1 'polypeptide(L)'
;MEGMFNSVSLDIIGKAVFNYEFGSVTRESPVIKAAYACLKEAEHRSTFLLPYWNVPFLGQGKFSVVPRQREFADHLEVLNDTLDTIIQKAKSLKNEDDLEALERRDYKSIQVLRQ
;
A
#
# COMPACT_ATOMS: atom_id res chain seq x y z
N MET A 1 18.97 -13.71 9.67
CA MET A 1 17.94 -14.74 9.39
C MET A 1 16.54 -14.11 9.35
N GLU A 2 16.19 -13.24 10.29
CA GLU A 2 14.88 -12.53 10.32
C GLU A 2 14.59 -11.64 9.11
N GLY A 3 15.60 -10.91 8.59
CA GLY A 3 15.41 -10.03 7.42
C GLY A 3 14.96 -10.77 6.15
N MET A 4 15.38 -12.02 5.95
CA MET A 4 14.96 -12.82 4.79
C MET A 4 13.50 -13.25 4.90
N PHE A 5 13.06 -13.65 6.10
CA PHE A 5 11.66 -13.95 6.35
C PHE A 5 10.78 -12.72 6.14
N ASN A 6 11.23 -11.55 6.61
CA ASN A 6 10.51 -10.30 6.45
C ASN A 6 10.36 -9.90 4.97
N SER A 7 11.42 -10.01 4.17
CA SER A 7 11.35 -9.81 2.72
C SER A 7 10.38 -10.80 2.05
N VAL A 8 10.48 -12.09 2.34
CA VAL A 8 9.56 -13.09 1.76
C VAL A 8 8.10 -12.78 2.14
N SER A 9 7.82 -12.44 3.40
CA SER A 9 6.48 -12.07 3.85
C SER A 9 5.94 -10.83 3.13
N LEU A 10 6.79 -9.84 2.87
CA LEU A 10 6.42 -8.63 2.13
C LEU A 10 6.06 -8.94 0.67
N ASP A 11 6.84 -9.80 0.01
CA ASP A 11 6.57 -10.23 -1.36
C ASP A 11 5.27 -11.03 -1.46
N ILE A 12 4.99 -11.90 -0.49
CA ILE A 12 3.73 -12.66 -0.41
C ILE A 12 2.53 -11.71 -0.30
N ILE A 13 2.56 -10.74 0.62
CA ILE A 13 1.46 -9.78 0.79
C ILE A 13 1.28 -8.91 -0.44
N GLY A 14 2.37 -8.44 -1.09
CA GLY A 14 2.29 -7.65 -2.30
C GLY A 14 1.57 -8.35 -3.43
N LYS A 15 1.92 -9.61 -3.65
CA LYS A 15 1.30 -10.42 -4.71
C LYS A 15 -0.13 -10.81 -4.36
N ALA A 16 -0.41 -11.14 -3.10
CA ALA A 16 -1.75 -11.57 -2.67
C ALA A 16 -2.77 -10.42 -2.63
N VAL A 17 -2.40 -9.24 -2.14
CA VAL A 17 -3.33 -8.11 -1.92
C VAL A 17 -3.41 -7.19 -3.13
N PHE A 18 -2.27 -6.88 -3.74
CA PHE A 18 -2.17 -5.84 -4.77
C PHE A 18 -1.84 -6.40 -6.16
N ASN A 19 -1.64 -7.72 -6.27
CA ASN A 19 -1.09 -8.35 -7.46
C ASN A 19 0.20 -7.65 -7.94
N TYR A 20 1.04 -7.23 -6.98
CA TYR A 20 2.25 -6.47 -7.22
C TYR A 20 3.48 -7.22 -6.71
N GLU A 21 4.50 -7.33 -7.55
CA GLU A 21 5.74 -8.01 -7.20
C GLU A 21 6.78 -6.99 -6.71
N PHE A 22 7.01 -6.98 -5.39
CA PHE A 22 7.99 -6.08 -4.76
C PHE A 22 9.45 -6.50 -5.05
N GLY A 23 9.70 -7.81 -5.21
CA GLY A 23 11.04 -8.34 -5.49
C GLY A 23 12.03 -8.16 -4.33
N SER A 24 11.53 -8.08 -3.10
CA SER A 24 12.32 -7.72 -1.91
C SER A 24 13.34 -8.78 -1.49
N VAL A 25 13.23 -10.00 -2.01
CA VAL A 25 14.20 -11.08 -1.78
C VAL A 25 15.45 -10.91 -2.66
N THR A 26 15.33 -10.26 -3.82
CA THR A 26 16.43 -10.15 -4.81
C THR A 26 17.05 -8.77 -4.89
N ARG A 27 16.30 -7.68 -4.65
CA ARG A 27 16.81 -6.30 -4.69
C ARG A 27 16.15 -5.42 -3.64
N GLU A 28 16.94 -4.60 -2.95
CA GLU A 28 16.41 -3.52 -2.12
C GLU A 28 15.84 -2.41 -3.03
N SER A 29 14.51 -2.38 -3.15
CA SER A 29 13.78 -1.32 -3.85
C SER A 29 13.53 -0.12 -2.90
N PRO A 30 13.54 1.12 -3.40
CA PRO A 30 13.18 2.31 -2.61
C PRO A 30 11.81 2.18 -1.92
N VAL A 31 10.86 1.45 -2.53
CA VAL A 31 9.53 1.17 -1.98
C VAL A 31 9.60 0.32 -0.70
N ILE A 32 10.47 -0.69 -0.70
CA ILE A 32 10.66 -1.59 0.43
C ILE A 32 11.32 -0.84 1.59
N LYS A 33 12.33 -0.01 1.28
CA LYS A 33 12.98 0.85 2.27
C LYS A 33 11.98 1.84 2.90
N ALA A 34 11.10 2.43 2.08
CA ALA A 34 10.04 3.31 2.56
C ALA A 34 9.04 2.57 3.47
N ALA A 35 8.63 1.35 3.12
CA ALA A 35 7.76 0.51 3.95
C ALA A 35 8.39 0.21 5.32
N TYR A 36 9.66 -0.20 5.35
CA TYR A 36 10.38 -0.46 6.60
C TYR A 36 10.55 0.80 7.45
N ALA A 37 10.88 1.94 6.83
CA ALA A 37 10.99 3.21 7.55
C ALA A 37 9.64 3.61 8.17
N CYS A 38 8.53 3.38 7.46
CA CYS A 38 7.20 3.67 7.99
C CYS A 38 6.83 2.77 9.17
N LEU A 39 7.12 1.47 9.10
CA LEU A 39 6.89 0.54 10.21
C LEU A 39 7.70 0.91 11.46
N LYS A 40 8.97 1.27 11.27
CA LYS A 40 9.85 1.73 12.35
C LYS A 40 9.34 3.00 13.02
N GLU A 41 8.79 3.92 12.23
CA GLU A 41 8.18 5.13 12.77
C GLU A 41 6.87 4.83 13.51
N ALA A 42 6.03 3.91 13.01
CA ALA A 42 4.83 3.47 13.71
C ALA A 42 5.16 2.81 15.07
N GLU A 43 6.22 1.99 15.13
CA GLU A 43 6.72 1.39 16.37
C GLU A 43 7.27 2.44 17.35
N HIS A 44 7.98 3.44 16.83
CA HIS A 44 8.44 4.55 17.66
C HIS A 44 7.25 5.33 18.26
N ARG A 45 6.21 5.56 17.47
CA ARG A 45 4.99 6.26 17.91
C ARG A 45 4.16 5.46 18.91
N SER A 46 4.22 4.13 18.90
CA SER A 46 3.51 3.29 19.86
C SER A 46 4.21 3.18 21.22
N THR A 47 5.53 3.41 21.25
CA THR A 47 6.36 3.28 22.47
C THR A 47 6.64 4.62 23.15
N PHE A 48 6.57 5.73 22.42
CA PHE A 48 6.98 7.03 22.93
C PHE A 48 5.84 7.73 23.70
N LEU A 49 6.15 8.23 24.91
CA LEU A 49 5.14 8.73 25.85
C LEU A 49 4.52 10.10 25.46
N LEU A 50 5.20 10.92 24.66
CA LEU A 50 4.74 12.28 24.31
C LEU A 50 4.50 12.40 22.80
N PRO A 51 3.26 12.63 22.32
CA PRO A 51 2.94 12.60 20.90
C PRO A 51 3.35 13.87 20.15
N TYR A 52 4.66 14.14 20.05
CA TYR A 52 5.20 15.33 19.36
C TYR A 52 4.89 15.34 17.86
N TRP A 53 4.67 14.17 17.26
CA TRP A 53 4.22 14.01 15.87
C TRP A 53 2.81 14.58 15.61
N ASN A 54 2.00 14.80 16.64
CA ASN A 54 0.65 15.36 16.52
C ASN A 54 0.62 16.90 16.65
N VAL A 55 1.77 17.55 16.75
CA VAL A 55 1.87 19.01 16.86
C VAL A 55 2.05 19.62 15.47
N PRO A 56 1.25 20.63 15.06
CA PRO A 56 1.23 21.15 13.69
C PRO A 56 2.59 21.58 13.12
N PHE A 57 3.47 22.16 13.95
CA PHE A 57 4.77 22.68 13.50
C PHE A 57 5.94 21.72 13.75
N LEU A 58 5.81 20.80 14.71
CA LEU A 58 6.88 19.87 15.11
C LEU A 58 6.75 18.48 14.46
N GLY A 59 5.55 18.13 14.02
CA GLY A 59 5.19 16.76 13.72
C GLY A 59 4.60 16.52 12.33
N GLN A 60 3.88 17.51 11.79
CA GLN A 60 3.02 17.29 10.64
C GLN A 60 3.62 17.84 9.33
N GLY A 61 3.75 16.97 8.34
CA GLY A 61 4.03 17.32 6.94
C GLY A 61 5.49 17.65 6.61
N LYS A 62 5.74 17.96 5.33
CA LYS A 62 7.07 18.27 4.75
C LYS A 62 7.77 19.46 5.41
N PHE A 63 7.03 20.36 6.05
CA PHE A 63 7.57 21.55 6.73
C PHE A 63 7.90 21.33 8.20
N SER A 64 7.67 20.13 8.74
CA SER A 64 7.98 19.81 10.13
C SER A 64 9.40 20.23 10.51
N VAL A 65 9.60 20.84 11.68
CA VAL A 65 10.95 21.20 12.15
C VAL A 65 11.81 19.96 12.39
N VAL A 66 11.18 18.82 12.70
CA VAL A 66 11.87 17.57 13.02
C VAL A 66 12.27 16.85 11.72
N PRO A 67 13.58 16.66 11.44
CA PRO A 67 14.05 16.02 10.20
C PRO A 67 13.47 14.63 9.98
N ARG A 68 13.34 13.86 11.07
CA ARG A 68 12.77 12.51 11.05
C ARG A 68 11.32 12.45 10.54
N GLN A 69 10.50 13.48 10.83
CA GLN A 69 9.13 13.53 10.34
C GLN A 69 9.05 13.91 8.85
N ARG A 70 10.04 14.67 8.34
CA ARG A 70 10.18 14.92 6.89
C ARG A 70 10.54 13.65 6.14
N GLU A 71 11.54 12.91 6.64
CA GLU A 71 11.93 11.62 6.04
C GLU A 71 10.75 10.64 6.02
N PHE A 72 9.95 10.59 7.09
CA PHE A 72 8.73 9.78 7.11
C PHE A 72 7.70 10.24 6.09
N ALA A 73 7.51 11.55 5.90
CA ALA A 73 6.60 12.10 4.89
C ALA A 73 7.05 11.75 3.47
N ASP A 74 8.35 11.84 3.18
CA ASP A 74 8.92 11.48 1.87
C ASP A 74 8.77 9.97 1.60
N HIS A 75 8.96 9.13 2.62
CA HIS A 75 8.71 7.68 2.50
C HIS A 75 7.23 7.35 2.26
N LEU A 76 6.32 8.07 2.92
CA LEU A 76 4.88 7.94 2.66
C LEU A 76 4.50 8.36 1.24
N GLU A 77 5.10 9.42 0.71
CA GLU A 77 4.86 9.89 -0.67
C GLU A 77 5.24 8.79 -1.67
N VAL A 78 6.44 8.21 -1.56
CA VAL A 78 6.87 7.09 -2.42
C VAL A 78 5.90 5.90 -2.36
N LEU A 79 5.44 5.54 -1.16
CA LEU A 79 4.48 4.44 -0.98
C LEU A 79 3.15 4.76 -1.63
N ASN A 80 2.60 5.94 -1.38
CA ASN A 80 1.32 6.37 -1.96
C ASN A 80 1.38 6.42 -3.48
N ASP A 81 2.44 6.98 -4.06
CA ASP A 81 2.62 7.03 -5.52
C ASP A 81 2.63 5.62 -6.15
N THR A 82 3.30 4.67 -5.49
CA THR A 82 3.29 3.28 -5.95
C THR A 82 1.91 2.62 -5.82
N LEU A 83 1.23 2.84 -4.69
CA LEU A 83 -0.13 2.32 -4.48
C LEU A 83 -1.11 2.90 -5.49
N ASP A 84 -1.06 4.21 -5.73
CA ASP A 84 -1.89 4.89 -6.72
C ASP A 84 -1.64 4.32 -8.12
N THR A 85 -0.38 4.08 -8.49
CA THR A 85 -0.05 3.44 -9.76
C THR A 85 -0.69 2.04 -9.88
N ILE A 86 -0.64 1.25 -8.81
CA ILE A 86 -1.23 -0.10 -8.79
C ILE A 86 -2.76 -0.03 -8.85
N ILE A 87 -3.38 0.89 -8.10
CA ILE A 87 -4.83 1.11 -8.09
C ILE A 87 -5.30 1.54 -9.48
N GLN A 88 -4.58 2.45 -10.14
CA GLN A 88 -4.93 2.88 -11.50
C GLN A 88 -4.80 1.73 -12.50
N LYS A 89 -3.74 0.91 -12.41
CA LYS A 89 -3.61 -0.30 -13.23
C LYS A 89 -4.77 -1.27 -12.99
N ALA A 90 -5.13 -1.52 -11.74
CA ALA A 90 -6.26 -2.38 -11.39
C ALA A 90 -7.59 -1.84 -11.94
N LYS A 91 -7.81 -0.52 -11.87
CA LYS A 91 -8.97 0.16 -12.47
C LYS A 91 -8.99 0.04 -13.99
N SER A 92 -7.84 0.17 -14.66
CA SER A 92 -7.76 0.03 -16.13
C SER A 92 -7.96 -1.40 -16.62
N LEU A 93 -7.60 -2.40 -15.81
CA LEU A 93 -7.85 -3.81 -16.11
C LEU A 93 -9.32 -4.20 -15.92
N LYS A 94 -10.07 -3.42 -15.13
CA LYS A 94 -11.51 -3.53 -15.01
C LYS A 94 -12.17 -3.00 -16.30
N ASN A 95 -12.19 -3.82 -17.34
CA ASN A 95 -12.93 -3.54 -18.57
C ASN A 95 -14.45 -3.52 -18.29
N GLU A 96 -15.13 -2.47 -18.75
CA GLU A 96 -16.59 -2.35 -18.68
C GLU A 96 -17.30 -3.48 -19.44
N ASP A 97 -16.67 -4.02 -20.50
CA ASP A 97 -17.17 -5.16 -21.27
C ASP A 97 -17.36 -6.43 -20.43
N ASP A 98 -16.50 -6.68 -19.44
CA ASP A 98 -16.60 -7.87 -18.58
C ASP A 98 -17.69 -7.69 -17.53
N LEU A 99 -17.96 -6.45 -17.12
CA LEU A 99 -19.06 -6.10 -16.22
C LEU A 99 -20.42 -6.24 -16.92
N GLU A 100 -20.56 -5.73 -18.15
CA GLU A 100 -21.78 -5.92 -18.95
C GLU A 100 -22.03 -7.40 -19.29
N ALA A 101 -20.96 -8.17 -19.55
CA ALA A 101 -21.04 -9.60 -19.80
C ALA A 101 -21.44 -10.39 -18.55
N LEU A 102 -20.96 -10.01 -17.36
CA LEU A 102 -21.38 -10.57 -16.08
C LEU A 102 -22.84 -10.23 -15.75
N GLU A 103 -23.25 -8.97 -15.92
CA GLU A 103 -24.63 -8.54 -15.74
C GLU A 103 -25.58 -9.34 -16.66
N ARG A 104 -25.25 -9.49 -17.95
CA ARG A 104 -26.06 -10.29 -18.90
C ARG A 104 -26.19 -11.76 -18.50
N ARG A 105 -25.17 -12.35 -17.86
CA ARG A 105 -25.22 -13.74 -17.38
C ARG A 105 -26.18 -13.90 -16.21
N ASP A 106 -26.18 -12.97 -15.27
CA ASP A 106 -27.09 -12.97 -14.12
C ASP A 106 -28.56 -12.71 -14.52
N TYR A 107 -28.81 -11.89 -15.54
CA TYR A 107 -30.18 -11.74 -16.05
C TYR A 107 -30.72 -13.01 -16.70
N LYS A 108 -29.88 -13.80 -17.38
CA LYS A 108 -30.28 -15.08 -17.97
C LYS A 108 -30.63 -16.13 -16.91
N SER A 109 -29.85 -16.21 -15.83
CA SER A 109 -30.14 -17.18 -14.75
C SER A 109 -31.45 -16.85 -14.01
N ILE A 110 -31.75 -15.57 -13.80
CA ILE A 110 -33.02 -15.11 -13.19
C ILE A 110 -34.23 -15.40 -14.10
N GLN A 111 -34.08 -15.31 -15.43
CA GLN A 111 -35.17 -15.60 -16.37
C GLN A 111 -35.47 -17.10 -16.50
N VAL A 112 -34.43 -17.95 -16.43
CA VAL A 112 -34.60 -19.42 -16.47
C VAL A 112 -35.28 -19.96 -15.21
N LEU A 113 -35.12 -19.31 -14.05
CA LEU A 113 -35.79 -19.67 -12.80
C LEU A 113 -37.27 -19.27 -12.74
N ARG A 114 -37.77 -18.52 -13.74
CA ARG A 114 -39.15 -18.00 -13.78
C ARG A 114 -40.04 -18.73 -14.80
N GLN A 115 -39.54 -19.79 -15.45
CA GLN A 115 -40.32 -20.74 -16.25
C GLN A 115 -40.42 -22.07 -15.51
#